data_AF-A0A7S2LG65-F1
#
_entry.id   AF-A0A7S2LG65-F1
#
_cell.length_a   1.000
_cell.length_b   1.000
_cell.length_c   1.000
_cell.angle_alpha   90.00
_cell.angle_beta   90.00
_cell.angle_gamma   90.00
#
_symmetry.space_group_name_H-M   'P 1'
#
loop_
_entity.id
_entity.type
_entity.pdbx_description
1 polymer ?
#
loop_
_entity_poly.entity_id
_entity_poly.type
_entity_poly.pdbx_seq_one_letter_code
_entity_poly.pdbx_strand_id
1 'polypeptide(L)'
;MMEIAQEVAMGLRQNVWVDGSLRDADFYSGQFRDIRHRYPHYRIAMFYVNASEPVIRERILRRAEATGRNVPEHLIRASLEAMDRSLNVLTPLCDFVARISNEGAAPVLKAFETVNNSGSWELVSSRFARVAPLKHEFPNALAPFALEVLPGGMSVEFRETGGRRDARVLSVGGPGPECAVLQQRLRELFPEGPIVSLTPPMPLTLPEHDRKLAGISKEASAVGWMYPVEDMKGPRELARLGWSRQDIEHSVIHLLIRGGFWYTDSQGRVVQVSAVTNADAAQCFVQFGPGELQPASVKDRFPGERWHPPPRRYREADAYAWLSPREVVSGERLGGEHGAFLFKLPHGLMLFPVMA
;
A
#
# COMPACT_ATOMS: atom_id res chain seq x y z
N MET A 1 -8.97 9.90 -26.85
CA MET A 1 -9.62 10.10 -25.53
C MET A 1 -9.27 8.98 -24.56
N MET A 2 -9.38 7.70 -24.97
CA MET A 2 -8.98 6.55 -24.14
C MET A 2 -7.51 6.59 -23.67
N GLU A 3 -6.56 6.86 -24.57
CA GLU A 3 -5.13 6.93 -24.23
C GLU A 3 -4.80 8.03 -23.21
N ILE A 4 -5.47 9.19 -23.29
CA ILE A 4 -5.28 10.28 -22.32
C ILE A 4 -5.82 9.88 -20.94
N ALA A 5 -6.97 9.21 -20.88
CA ALA A 5 -7.52 8.73 -19.62
C ALA A 5 -6.62 7.66 -18.99
N GLN A 6 -6.11 6.74 -19.80
CA GLN A 6 -5.12 5.74 -19.37
C GLN A 6 -3.85 6.41 -18.85
N GLU A 7 -3.28 7.37 -19.58
CA GLU A 7 -2.08 8.11 -19.18
C GLU A 7 -2.23 8.80 -17.82
N VAL A 8 -3.36 9.52 -17.62
CA VAL A 8 -3.64 10.22 -16.36
C VAL A 8 -3.85 9.23 -15.22
N ALA A 9 -4.65 8.17 -15.42
CA ALA A 9 -4.87 7.14 -14.40
C ALA A 9 -3.55 6.44 -14.02
N MET A 10 -2.71 6.15 -15.01
CA MET A 10 -1.41 5.53 -14.80
C MET A 10 -0.46 6.42 -14.01
N GLY A 11 -0.39 7.72 -14.36
CA GLY A 11 0.39 8.72 -13.63
C GLY A 11 -0.08 8.94 -12.19
N LEU A 12 -1.37 8.72 -11.92
CA LEU A 12 -1.95 8.74 -10.57
C LEU A 12 -1.86 7.39 -9.83
N ARG A 13 -1.14 6.41 -10.39
CA ARG A 13 -0.94 5.06 -9.83
C ARG A 13 -2.24 4.27 -9.60
N GLN A 14 -3.25 4.49 -10.45
CA GLN A 14 -4.53 3.76 -10.40
C GLN A 14 -4.49 2.47 -11.24
N ASN A 15 -5.21 1.43 -10.80
CA ASN A 15 -5.41 0.24 -11.63
C ASN A 15 -6.20 0.60 -12.89
N VAL A 16 -5.72 0.19 -14.06
CA VAL A 16 -6.34 0.49 -15.36
C VAL A 16 -6.83 -0.79 -16.02
N TRP A 17 -8.08 -0.76 -16.48
CA TRP A 17 -8.68 -1.79 -17.32
C TRP A 17 -8.82 -1.26 -18.75
N VAL A 18 -8.25 -2.00 -19.71
CA VAL A 18 -8.38 -1.70 -21.14
C VAL A 18 -9.14 -2.85 -21.78
N ASP A 19 -10.36 -2.58 -22.23
CA ASP A 19 -11.16 -3.55 -23.00
C ASP A 19 -10.85 -3.40 -24.49
N GLY A 20 -10.43 -4.48 -25.12
CA GLY A 20 -9.99 -4.49 -26.50
C GLY A 20 -9.84 -5.90 -27.06
N SER A 21 -9.94 -6.03 -28.38
CA SER A 21 -9.91 -7.33 -29.04
C SER A 21 -8.52 -7.98 -29.12
N LEU A 22 -7.47 -7.28 -28.69
CA LEU A 22 -6.05 -7.70 -28.74
C LEU A 22 -5.50 -8.16 -30.10
N ARG A 23 -6.27 -8.05 -31.19
CA ARG A 23 -5.95 -8.54 -32.54
C ARG A 23 -4.62 -8.02 -33.12
N ASP A 24 -4.25 -6.79 -32.79
CA ASP A 24 -2.99 -6.18 -33.25
C ASP A 24 -1.89 -6.39 -32.21
N ALA A 25 -1.29 -7.59 -32.25
CA ALA A 25 -0.26 -7.99 -31.31
C ALA A 25 0.95 -7.04 -31.31
N ASP A 26 1.28 -6.43 -32.45
CA ASP A 26 2.46 -5.57 -32.58
C ASP A 26 2.20 -4.21 -31.92
N PHE A 27 1.01 -3.64 -32.12
CA PHE A 27 0.56 -2.45 -31.41
C PHE A 27 0.55 -2.62 -29.90
N TYR A 28 -0.06 -3.70 -29.39
CA TYR A 28 -0.09 -3.97 -27.94
C TYR A 28 1.30 -4.28 -27.38
N SER A 29 2.17 -4.94 -28.15
CA SER A 29 3.57 -5.14 -27.74
C SER A 29 4.30 -3.81 -27.54
N GLY A 30 4.08 -2.84 -28.44
CA GLY A 30 4.59 -1.48 -28.30
C GLY A 30 4.09 -0.81 -27.03
N GLN A 31 2.77 -0.86 -26.78
CA GLN A 31 2.17 -0.31 -25.57
C GLN A 31 2.69 -0.97 -24.29
N PHE A 32 2.82 -2.30 -24.25
CA PHE A 32 3.32 -2.99 -23.07
C PHE A 32 4.76 -2.59 -22.75
N ARG A 33 5.63 -2.48 -23.77
CA ARG A 33 7.01 -2.01 -23.58
C ARG A 33 7.06 -0.57 -23.08
N ASP A 34 6.23 0.31 -23.65
CA ASP A 34 6.15 1.71 -23.23
C ASP A 34 5.67 1.83 -21.77
N ILE A 35 4.62 1.09 -21.40
CA ILE A 35 4.13 1.00 -20.02
C ILE A 35 5.23 0.54 -19.06
N ARG A 36 5.97 -0.51 -19.43
CA ARG A 36 7.10 -1.01 -18.60
C ARG A 36 8.20 0.03 -18.42
N HIS A 37 8.48 0.80 -19.46
CA HIS A 37 9.51 1.83 -19.44
C HIS A 37 9.08 3.04 -18.58
N ARG A 38 7.88 3.56 -18.81
CA ARG A 38 7.39 4.79 -18.15
C ARG A 38 6.81 4.54 -16.76
N TYR A 39 6.25 3.35 -16.53
CA TYR A 39 5.61 2.97 -15.28
C TYR A 39 6.05 1.58 -14.81
N PRO A 40 7.34 1.41 -14.45
CA PRO A 40 7.91 0.09 -14.09
C PRO A 40 7.26 -0.58 -12.87
N HIS A 41 6.48 0.17 -12.09
CA HIS A 41 5.72 -0.35 -10.94
C HIS A 41 4.41 -1.05 -11.35
N TYR A 42 3.92 -0.85 -12.58
CA TYR A 42 2.72 -1.55 -13.04
C TYR A 42 3.01 -2.99 -13.43
N ARG A 43 2.03 -3.83 -13.15
CA ARG A 43 1.93 -5.20 -13.65
C ARG A 43 0.90 -5.25 -14.77
N ILE A 44 1.20 -6.02 -15.81
CA ILE A 44 0.35 -6.17 -16.98
C ILE A 44 -0.33 -7.53 -16.88
N ALA A 45 -1.65 -7.52 -16.83
CA ALA A 45 -2.49 -8.71 -16.84
C ALA A 45 -3.28 -8.77 -18.15
N MET A 46 -3.35 -9.96 -18.75
CA MET A 46 -4.16 -10.22 -19.93
C MET A 46 -5.25 -11.23 -19.59
N PHE A 47 -6.51 -10.86 -19.82
CA PHE A 47 -7.66 -11.75 -19.65
C PHE A 47 -8.18 -12.16 -21.03
N TYR A 48 -7.80 -13.34 -21.47
CA TYR A 48 -8.24 -13.91 -22.73
C TYR A 48 -9.58 -14.61 -22.57
N VAL A 49 -10.65 -13.94 -22.97
CA VAL A 49 -12.01 -14.47 -22.94
C VAL A 49 -12.37 -15.05 -24.31
N ASN A 50 -12.64 -16.35 -24.38
CA ASN A 50 -13.00 -17.02 -25.63
C ASN A 50 -14.34 -17.76 -25.54
N ALA A 51 -14.89 -18.09 -26.70
CA ALA A 51 -16.00 -19.03 -26.88
C ALA A 51 -15.87 -19.65 -28.28
N SER A 52 -16.64 -20.70 -28.53
CA SER A 52 -16.66 -21.37 -29.83
C SER A 52 -17.21 -20.41 -30.90
N GLU A 53 -16.72 -20.56 -32.12
CA GLU A 53 -17.17 -19.73 -33.25
C GLU A 53 -18.71 -19.72 -33.42
N PRO A 54 -19.43 -20.86 -33.31
CA PRO A 54 -20.89 -20.85 -33.35
C PRO A 54 -21.52 -19.95 -32.27
N VAL A 55 -21.03 -20.04 -31.03
CA VAL A 55 -21.52 -19.21 -29.90
C VAL A 55 -21.21 -17.73 -30.14
N ILE A 56 -20.03 -17.41 -30.66
CA ILE A 56 -19.64 -16.03 -30.99
C ILE A 56 -20.57 -15.47 -32.06
N ARG A 57 -20.81 -16.22 -33.14
CA ARG A 57 -21.68 -15.81 -34.25
C ARG A 57 -23.12 -15.61 -33.81
N GLU A 58 -23.65 -16.54 -33.03
CA GLU A 58 -24.99 -16.44 -32.45
C GLU A 58 -25.13 -15.17 -31.60
N ARG A 59 -24.15 -14.88 -30.73
CA ARG A 59 -24.16 -13.67 -29.88
C ARG A 59 -24.04 -12.38 -30.69
N ILE A 60 -23.25 -12.38 -31.76
CA ILE A 60 -23.15 -11.22 -32.66
C ILE A 60 -24.51 -10.97 -33.34
N LEU A 61 -25.17 -12.01 -33.84
CA LEU A 61 -26.50 -11.90 -34.44
C LEU A 61 -27.52 -11.36 -33.45
N ARG A 62 -27.61 -11.97 -32.25
CA ARG A 62 -28.51 -11.49 -31.18
C ARG A 62 -28.24 -10.03 -30.81
N ARG A 63 -26.96 -9.62 -30.73
CA ARG A 63 -26.59 -8.22 -30.46
C ARG A 63 -26.97 -7.29 -31.61
N ALA A 64 -26.79 -7.73 -32.85
CA ALA A 64 -27.14 -6.95 -34.04
C ALA A 64 -28.67 -6.73 -34.11
N GLU A 65 -29.45 -7.76 -33.80
CA GLU A 65 -30.91 -7.66 -33.69
C GLU A 65 -31.34 -6.70 -32.56
N ALA A 66 -30.73 -6.81 -31.38
CA ALA A 66 -31.09 -5.99 -30.22
C ALA A 66 -30.63 -4.53 -30.32
N THR A 67 -29.50 -4.26 -30.97
CA THR A 67 -28.84 -2.93 -30.94
C THR A 67 -28.69 -2.26 -32.31
N GLY A 68 -29.01 -2.96 -33.40
CA GLY A 68 -28.76 -2.52 -34.78
C GLY A 68 -27.28 -2.53 -35.19
N ARG A 69 -26.36 -2.94 -34.30
CA ARG A 69 -24.91 -2.95 -34.57
C ARG A 69 -24.46 -4.32 -35.06
N ASN A 70 -24.34 -4.48 -36.37
CA ASN A 70 -23.78 -5.68 -36.97
C ASN A 70 -22.24 -5.61 -37.07
N VAL A 71 -21.58 -6.76 -37.00
CA VAL A 71 -20.13 -6.89 -37.20
C VAL A 71 -19.89 -7.56 -38.56
N PRO A 72 -19.20 -6.91 -39.50
CA PRO A 72 -18.87 -7.52 -40.79
C PRO A 72 -18.16 -8.88 -40.66
N GLU A 73 -18.58 -9.84 -41.48
CA GLU A 73 -18.09 -11.24 -41.45
C GLU A 73 -16.56 -11.34 -41.52
N HIS A 74 -15.93 -10.57 -42.40
CA HIS A 74 -14.48 -10.57 -42.55
C HIS A 74 -13.75 -10.11 -41.27
N LEU A 75 -14.35 -9.22 -40.48
CA LEU A 75 -13.78 -8.81 -39.19
C LEU A 75 -13.92 -9.90 -38.14
N ILE A 76 -14.99 -10.69 -38.16
CA ILE A 76 -15.17 -11.83 -37.25
C ILE A 76 -14.07 -12.86 -37.51
N ARG A 77 -13.87 -13.25 -38.78
CA ARG A 77 -12.81 -14.20 -39.17
C ARG A 77 -11.41 -13.69 -38.82
N ALA A 78 -11.11 -12.43 -39.17
CA ALA A 78 -9.85 -11.81 -38.81
C ALA A 78 -9.63 -11.76 -37.28
N SER A 79 -10.70 -11.66 -36.49
CA SER A 79 -10.60 -11.78 -35.02
C SER A 79 -10.15 -13.17 -34.62
N LEU A 80 -10.87 -14.18 -35.11
CA LEU A 80 -10.68 -15.57 -34.71
C LEU A 80 -9.28 -16.05 -35.07
N GLU A 81 -8.80 -15.69 -36.26
CA GLU A 81 -7.46 -16.03 -36.75
C GLU A 81 -6.34 -15.28 -36.00
N ALA A 82 -6.56 -14.03 -35.61
CA ALA A 82 -5.53 -13.21 -34.95
C ALA A 82 -5.30 -13.58 -33.47
N MET A 83 -6.23 -14.30 -32.83
CA MET A 83 -6.17 -14.57 -31.39
C MET A 83 -4.95 -15.40 -31.00
N ASP A 84 -4.68 -16.50 -31.71
CA ASP A 84 -3.55 -17.38 -31.37
C ASP A 84 -2.21 -16.66 -31.54
N ARG A 85 -2.07 -15.86 -32.61
CA ARG A 85 -0.89 -15.01 -32.80
C ARG A 85 -0.73 -14.03 -31.65
N SER A 86 -1.81 -13.34 -31.28
CA SER A 86 -1.78 -12.30 -30.25
C SER A 86 -1.41 -12.87 -28.88
N LEU A 87 -1.96 -14.02 -28.52
CA LEU A 87 -1.61 -14.73 -27.30
C LEU A 87 -0.14 -15.11 -27.28
N ASN A 88 0.38 -15.71 -28.35
CA ASN A 88 1.78 -16.15 -28.40
C ASN A 88 2.76 -14.98 -28.29
N VAL A 89 2.44 -13.83 -28.90
CA VAL A 89 3.30 -12.64 -28.88
C VAL A 89 3.20 -11.87 -27.57
N LEU A 90 2.01 -11.74 -26.99
CA LEU A 90 1.76 -10.87 -25.83
C LEU A 90 1.98 -11.59 -24.49
N THR A 91 1.78 -12.90 -24.41
CA THR A 91 1.93 -13.68 -23.17
C THR A 91 3.30 -13.46 -22.51
N PRO A 92 4.44 -13.51 -23.23
CA PRO A 92 5.76 -13.27 -22.64
C PRO A 92 5.99 -11.85 -22.11
N LEU A 93 5.13 -10.89 -22.48
CA LEU A 93 5.23 -9.48 -22.08
C LEU A 93 4.33 -9.15 -20.86
N CYS A 94 3.43 -10.07 -20.51
CA CYS A 94 2.54 -9.94 -19.37
C CYS A 94 3.17 -10.52 -18.08
N ASP A 95 2.72 -10.07 -16.92
CA ASP A 95 3.03 -10.75 -15.65
C ASP A 95 2.04 -11.88 -15.36
N PHE A 96 0.83 -11.76 -15.90
CA PHE A 96 -0.28 -12.67 -15.65
C PHE A 96 -1.16 -12.82 -16.89
N VAL A 97 -1.56 -14.05 -17.21
CA VAL A 97 -2.53 -14.35 -18.25
C VAL A 97 -3.61 -15.27 -17.69
N ALA A 98 -4.88 -14.89 -17.84
CA ALA A 98 -6.03 -15.76 -17.57
C ALA A 98 -6.70 -16.16 -18.88
N ARG A 99 -6.99 -17.45 -19.05
CA ARG A 99 -7.77 -18.00 -20.16
C ARG A 99 -9.15 -18.36 -19.64
N ILE A 100 -10.16 -17.65 -20.11
CA ILE A 100 -11.54 -17.74 -19.63
C ILE A 100 -12.42 -18.21 -20.78
N SER A 101 -13.11 -19.32 -20.56
CA SER A 101 -14.13 -19.80 -21.49
C SER A 101 -15.47 -19.20 -21.12
N ASN A 102 -16.13 -18.63 -22.11
CA ASN A 102 -17.44 -18.01 -22.00
C ASN A 102 -18.47 -18.77 -22.85
N GLU A 103 -18.36 -20.10 -22.93
CA GLU A 103 -19.29 -20.96 -23.69
C GLU A 103 -20.69 -21.01 -23.04
N GLY A 104 -20.74 -21.04 -21.70
CA GLY A 104 -21.96 -21.25 -20.94
C GLY A 104 -22.67 -19.97 -20.50
N ALA A 105 -23.59 -20.12 -19.55
CA ALA A 105 -24.31 -19.02 -18.92
C ALA A 105 -23.40 -18.18 -17.99
N ALA A 106 -22.32 -18.77 -17.49
CA ALA A 106 -21.32 -18.10 -16.67
C ALA A 106 -19.92 -18.35 -17.24
N PRO A 107 -19.02 -17.35 -17.19
CA PRO A 107 -17.63 -17.52 -17.59
C PRO A 107 -16.91 -18.49 -16.64
N VAL A 108 -16.05 -19.34 -17.21
CA VAL A 108 -15.28 -20.36 -16.50
C VAL A 108 -13.80 -20.13 -16.76
N LEU A 109 -13.02 -19.92 -15.69
CA LEU A 109 -11.56 -19.88 -15.78
C LEU A 109 -11.05 -21.27 -16.17
N LYS A 110 -10.41 -21.37 -17.34
CA LYS A 110 -9.88 -22.64 -17.88
C LYS A 110 -8.44 -22.88 -17.51
N ALA A 111 -7.63 -21.83 -17.57
CA ALA A 111 -6.24 -21.85 -17.17
C ALA A 111 -5.80 -20.44 -16.80
N PHE A 112 -4.72 -20.35 -16.05
CA PHE A 112 -3.99 -19.09 -15.89
C PHE A 112 -2.50 -19.40 -15.87
N GLU A 113 -1.71 -18.45 -16.34
CA GLU A 113 -0.27 -18.53 -16.43
C GLU A 113 0.29 -17.31 -15.69
N THR A 114 1.04 -17.56 -14.63
CA THR A 114 1.94 -16.56 -14.07
C THR A 114 3.28 -16.72 -14.79
N VAL A 115 3.85 -15.64 -15.31
CA VAL A 115 5.18 -15.71 -15.94
C VAL A 115 6.29 -15.88 -14.88
N ASN A 116 5.93 -15.95 -13.59
CA ASN A 116 6.69 -16.71 -12.60
C ASN A 116 6.04 -18.09 -12.41
N ASN A 117 6.79 -19.19 -12.45
CA ASN A 117 6.25 -20.57 -12.53
C ASN A 117 5.55 -21.07 -11.25
N SER A 118 4.86 -20.23 -10.47
CA SER A 118 4.35 -20.58 -9.13
C SER A 118 2.90 -21.10 -9.08
N GLY A 119 2.04 -20.78 -10.05
CA GLY A 119 0.70 -21.38 -10.17
C GLY A 119 -0.29 -21.14 -9.02
N SER A 120 -0.02 -20.26 -8.06
CA SER A 120 -0.92 -20.00 -6.92
C SER A 120 -1.86 -18.81 -7.19
N TRP A 121 -3.17 -19.08 -7.24
CA TRP A 121 -4.21 -18.06 -7.40
C TRP A 121 -4.37 -17.16 -6.16
N GLU A 122 -4.19 -17.66 -4.94
CA GLU A 122 -4.22 -16.80 -3.74
C GLU A 122 -3.14 -15.72 -3.79
N LEU A 123 -1.94 -16.04 -4.28
CA LEU A 123 -0.85 -15.09 -4.51
C LEU A 123 -1.19 -14.06 -5.59
N VAL A 124 -1.94 -14.44 -6.61
CA VAL A 124 -2.39 -13.53 -7.68
C VAL A 124 -3.48 -12.60 -7.17
N SER A 125 -4.51 -13.13 -6.52
CA SER A 125 -5.61 -12.34 -5.96
C SER A 125 -5.11 -11.34 -4.92
N SER A 126 -4.26 -11.76 -3.99
CA SER A 126 -3.67 -10.86 -2.99
C SER A 126 -2.76 -9.78 -3.59
N ARG A 127 -2.16 -10.04 -4.77
CA ARG A 127 -1.31 -9.08 -5.49
C ARG A 127 -2.12 -8.08 -6.34
N PHE A 128 -3.21 -8.51 -6.98
CA PHE A 128 -4.03 -7.67 -7.87
C PHE A 128 -5.23 -7.00 -7.18
N ALA A 129 -5.71 -7.52 -6.05
CA ALA A 129 -6.76 -6.88 -5.24
C ALA A 129 -6.30 -5.60 -4.53
N ARG A 130 -5.04 -5.21 -4.71
CA ARG A 130 -4.39 -4.02 -4.14
C ARG A 130 -4.90 -2.74 -4.83
N VAL A 131 -6.17 -2.41 -4.63
CA VAL A 131 -6.66 -1.04 -4.85
C VAL A 131 -6.05 -0.21 -3.74
N ALA A 132 -5.20 0.76 -4.07
CA ALA A 132 -4.80 1.77 -3.10
C ALA A 132 -5.97 2.78 -3.03
N PRO A 133 -6.80 2.75 -1.97
CA PRO A 133 -7.88 3.72 -1.83
C PRO A 133 -7.33 5.15 -1.94
N LEU A 134 -8.03 6.00 -2.69
CA LEU A 134 -7.62 7.39 -2.85
C LEU A 134 -7.65 8.09 -1.49
N LYS A 135 -6.81 9.10 -1.30
CA LYS A 135 -6.67 9.82 -0.01
C LYS A 135 -7.99 10.40 0.53
N HIS A 136 -9.02 10.57 -0.31
CA HIS A 136 -10.34 11.09 0.05
C HIS A 136 -11.38 10.01 0.36
N GLU A 137 -11.00 8.73 0.37
CA GLU A 137 -11.92 7.63 0.66
C GLU A 137 -12.06 7.34 2.16
N PHE A 138 -11.24 7.95 3.02
CA PHE A 138 -11.42 7.84 4.47
C PHE A 138 -12.76 8.50 4.89
N PRO A 139 -13.57 7.86 5.75
CA PRO A 139 -13.30 6.66 6.55
C PRO A 139 -13.74 5.32 5.92
N ASN A 140 -14.14 5.29 4.65
CA ASN A 140 -14.54 4.03 3.99
C ASN A 140 -13.34 3.13 3.68
N ALA A 141 -12.16 3.74 3.48
CA ALA A 141 -10.93 3.02 3.21
C ALA A 141 -9.70 3.78 3.73
N LEU A 142 -8.64 3.05 4.10
CA LEU A 142 -7.38 3.62 4.57
C LEU A 142 -6.29 3.47 3.50
N ALA A 143 -5.81 4.61 2.99
CA ALA A 143 -4.74 4.64 1.99
C ALA A 143 -3.48 3.92 2.48
N PRO A 144 -2.76 3.18 1.62
CA PRO A 144 -1.53 2.51 2.01
C PRO A 144 -0.49 3.48 2.58
N PHE A 145 0.30 3.02 3.54
CA PHE A 145 1.40 3.81 4.08
C PHE A 145 2.65 3.48 3.29
N ALA A 146 3.13 4.46 2.52
CA ALA A 146 4.48 4.46 1.99
C ALA A 146 5.48 4.48 3.16
N LEU A 147 6.39 3.51 3.20
CA LEU A 147 7.42 3.42 4.21
C LEU A 147 8.81 3.61 3.61
N GLU A 148 9.67 4.28 4.36
CA GLU A 148 11.07 4.47 4.04
C GLU A 148 11.90 4.13 5.29
N VAL A 149 12.87 3.23 5.15
CA VAL A 149 13.83 2.94 6.21
C VAL A 149 14.76 4.13 6.37
N LEU A 150 15.06 4.51 7.62
CA LEU A 150 16.03 5.57 7.88
C LEU A 150 17.39 5.26 7.21
N PRO A 151 18.09 6.27 6.65
CA PRO A 151 19.35 6.06 5.95
C PRO A 151 20.38 5.27 6.77
N GLY A 152 21.12 4.39 6.09
CA GLY A 152 22.17 3.58 6.69
C GLY A 152 23.21 4.45 7.41
N GLY A 153 23.55 4.08 8.63
CA GLY A 153 24.44 4.84 9.51
C GLY A 153 23.73 5.76 10.50
N MET A 154 22.44 6.08 10.29
CA MET A 154 21.67 6.74 11.33
C MET A 154 21.23 5.74 12.41
N SER A 155 21.39 6.12 13.67
CA SER A 155 20.87 5.38 14.82
C SER A 155 19.73 6.16 15.46
N VAL A 156 18.75 5.43 15.98
CA VAL A 156 17.66 5.99 16.77
C VAL A 156 17.67 5.32 18.12
N GLU A 157 17.68 6.13 19.17
CA GLU A 157 17.59 5.67 20.55
C GLU A 157 16.40 6.32 21.24
N PHE A 158 15.70 5.52 22.04
CA PHE A 158 14.58 5.97 22.85
C PHE A 158 15.00 5.95 24.32
N ARG A 159 15.03 7.13 24.94
CA ARG A 159 15.36 7.27 26.38
C ARG A 159 14.09 7.43 27.19
N GLU A 160 14.03 6.77 28.34
CA GLU A 160 12.91 6.89 29.28
C GLU A 160 12.69 8.35 29.69
N THR A 161 11.43 8.77 29.71
CA THR A 161 11.04 10.02 30.38
C THR A 161 10.65 9.66 31.81
N GLY A 162 11.10 10.43 32.81
CA GLY A 162 10.77 10.16 34.23
C GLY A 162 9.28 10.33 34.60
N GLY A 163 8.38 10.40 33.62
CA GLY A 163 6.96 10.69 33.78
C GLY A 163 6.06 9.61 33.15
N ARG A 164 5.73 9.74 31.85
CA ARG A 164 4.77 8.86 31.17
C ARG A 164 5.42 7.56 30.72
N ARG A 165 4.76 6.42 30.98
CA ARG A 165 5.26 5.08 30.65
C ARG A 165 5.50 4.85 29.16
N ASP A 166 4.74 5.51 28.28
CA ASP A 166 4.81 5.39 26.83
C ASP A 166 5.67 6.47 26.16
N ALA A 167 6.00 7.55 26.89
CA ALA A 167 6.75 8.67 26.35
C ALA A 167 8.26 8.43 26.44
N ARG A 168 8.96 8.69 25.33
CA ARG A 168 10.41 8.57 25.21
C ARG A 168 10.99 9.83 24.60
N VAL A 169 12.21 10.17 25.00
CA VAL A 169 13.01 11.15 24.26
C VAL A 169 13.68 10.42 23.11
N LEU A 170 13.38 10.86 21.89
CA LEU A 170 14.02 10.36 20.68
C LEU A 170 15.37 11.07 20.48
N SER A 171 16.44 10.29 20.43
CA SER A 171 17.77 10.74 20.00
C SER A 171 18.07 10.19 18.62
N VAL A 172 18.56 11.04 17.71
CA VAL A 172 19.01 10.64 16.37
C VAL A 172 20.53 10.78 16.32
N GLY A 173 21.24 9.70 16.01
CA GLY A 173 22.69 9.61 15.87
C GLY A 173 23.09 9.25 14.44
N GLY A 174 24.36 9.41 14.08
CA GLY A 174 24.91 8.91 12.82
C GLY A 174 26.15 9.66 12.34
N PRO A 175 26.96 9.04 11.46
CA PRO A 175 28.12 9.70 10.88
C PRO A 175 27.70 10.64 9.74
N GLY A 176 28.53 11.64 9.49
CA GLY A 176 28.43 12.50 8.31
C GLY A 176 27.78 13.87 8.54
N PRO A 177 28.00 14.81 7.62
CA PRO A 177 27.56 16.20 7.76
C PRO A 177 26.03 16.34 7.75
N GLU A 178 25.31 15.51 6.98
CA GLU A 178 23.85 15.57 6.89
C GLU A 178 23.20 15.25 8.25
N CYS A 179 23.68 14.21 8.94
CA CYS A 179 23.18 13.86 10.28
C CYS A 179 23.48 14.97 11.30
N ALA A 180 24.67 15.58 11.24
CA ALA A 180 25.05 16.67 12.15
C ALA A 180 24.15 17.91 11.96
N VAL A 181 23.86 18.28 10.71
CA VAL A 181 22.95 19.39 10.38
C VAL A 181 21.54 19.08 10.89
N LEU A 182 21.01 17.89 10.61
CA LEU A 182 19.70 17.48 11.09
C LEU A 182 19.60 17.50 12.63
N GLN A 183 20.60 16.98 13.33
CA GLN A 183 20.66 17.00 14.79
C GLN A 183 20.68 18.42 15.35
N GLN A 184 21.42 19.33 14.71
CA GLN A 184 21.45 20.73 15.13
C GLN A 184 20.06 21.37 14.96
N ARG A 185 19.42 21.15 13.81
CA ARG A 185 18.08 21.63 13.52
C ARG A 185 17.01 21.06 14.46
N LEU A 186 17.12 19.78 14.80
CA LEU A 186 16.25 19.15 15.79
C LEU A 186 16.47 19.73 17.20
N ARG A 187 17.71 20.03 17.60
CA ARG A 187 18.00 20.70 18.87
C ARG A 187 17.46 22.14 18.94
N GLU A 188 17.44 22.85 17.81
CA GLU A 188 16.81 24.17 17.73
C GLU A 188 15.29 24.11 17.94
N LEU A 189 14.63 23.05 17.46
CA LEU A 189 13.19 22.85 17.67
C LEU A 189 12.87 22.22 19.03
N PHE A 190 13.71 21.30 19.48
CA PHE A 190 13.53 20.47 20.66
C PHE A 190 14.86 20.40 21.43
N PRO A 191 15.17 21.39 22.30
CA PRO A 191 16.44 21.44 23.03
C PRO A 191 16.75 20.17 23.82
N GLU A 192 15.73 19.57 24.43
CA GLU A 192 15.83 18.31 25.20
C GLU A 192 15.62 17.04 24.35
N GLY A 193 15.38 17.21 23.04
CA GLY A 193 14.99 16.16 22.12
C GLY A 193 13.46 16.00 22.00
N PRO A 194 12.95 15.54 20.84
CA PRO A 194 11.53 15.33 20.64
C PRO A 194 10.99 14.23 21.56
N ILE A 195 9.88 14.52 22.22
CA ILE A 195 9.15 13.54 23.03
C ILE A 195 8.18 12.79 22.11
N VAL A 196 8.34 11.47 22.03
CA VAL A 196 7.51 10.58 21.20
C VAL A 196 6.75 9.60 22.09
N SER A 197 5.54 9.22 21.69
CA SER A 197 4.83 8.08 22.28
C SER A 197 5.07 6.82 21.46
N LEU A 198 5.37 5.72 22.16
CA LEU A 198 5.61 4.41 21.56
C LEU A 198 4.56 3.40 22.04
N THR A 199 4.16 2.50 21.15
CA THR A 199 3.52 1.26 21.60
C THR A 199 4.57 0.29 22.12
N PRO A 200 4.23 -0.61 23.07
CA PRO A 200 5.12 -1.70 23.45
C PRO A 200 5.56 -2.53 22.22
N PRO A 201 6.82 -2.98 22.17
CA PRO A 201 7.27 -3.85 21.09
C PRO A 201 6.58 -5.21 21.19
N MET A 202 6.15 -5.73 20.06
CA MET A 202 5.43 -7.01 19.96
C MET A 202 6.10 -7.93 18.95
N PRO A 203 6.04 -9.27 19.13
CA PRO A 203 6.70 -10.21 18.25
C PRO A 203 6.35 -9.98 16.78
N LEU A 204 7.36 -9.95 15.93
CA LEU A 204 7.18 -9.77 14.49
C LEU A 204 6.53 -11.04 13.92
N THR A 205 5.33 -10.92 13.37
CA THR A 205 4.52 -12.04 12.87
C THR A 205 4.71 -12.32 11.39
N LEU A 206 5.32 -11.40 10.63
CA LEU A 206 5.51 -11.54 9.19
C LEU A 206 6.45 -12.72 8.87
N PRO A 207 6.20 -13.51 7.82
CA PRO A 207 7.14 -14.50 7.30
C PRO A 207 8.47 -13.88 6.85
N GLU A 208 9.58 -14.64 6.88
CA GLU A 208 10.91 -14.14 6.52
C GLU A 208 10.97 -13.56 5.09
N HIS A 209 10.28 -14.19 4.14
CA HIS A 209 10.19 -13.72 2.77
C HIS A 209 9.58 -12.30 2.70
N ASP A 210 8.49 -12.06 3.44
CA ASP A 210 7.77 -10.78 3.40
C ASP A 210 8.54 -9.70 4.18
N ARG A 211 9.25 -10.08 5.25
CA ARG A 211 10.22 -9.18 5.93
C ARG A 211 11.27 -8.68 4.96
N LYS A 212 11.86 -9.59 4.15
CA LYS A 212 12.87 -9.24 3.16
C LYS A 212 12.30 -8.29 2.10
N LEU A 213 11.08 -8.52 1.61
CA LEU A 213 10.41 -7.63 0.67
C LEU A 213 10.10 -6.26 1.28
N ALA A 214 9.74 -6.21 2.56
CA ALA A 214 9.49 -4.98 3.29
C ALA A 214 10.77 -4.23 3.72
N GLY A 215 11.95 -4.79 3.44
CA GLY A 215 13.22 -4.21 3.87
C GLY A 215 13.40 -4.21 5.40
N ILE A 216 12.77 -5.16 6.10
CA ILE A 216 12.92 -5.32 7.55
C ILE A 216 14.22 -6.08 7.83
N SER A 217 15.04 -5.53 8.71
CA SER A 217 16.29 -6.12 9.21
C SER A 217 16.09 -7.58 9.65
N LYS A 218 17.08 -8.43 9.35
CA LYS A 218 17.06 -9.85 9.76
C LYS A 218 17.20 -10.02 11.27
N GLU A 219 17.80 -9.04 11.93
CA GLU A 219 17.93 -8.99 13.39
C GLU A 219 16.60 -8.65 14.07
N ALA A 220 15.61 -8.09 13.34
CA ALA A 220 14.33 -7.70 13.91
C ALA A 220 13.51 -8.92 14.39
N SER A 221 13.24 -8.92 15.69
CA SER A 221 12.41 -9.92 16.38
C SER A 221 11.07 -9.37 16.84
N ALA A 222 10.97 -8.06 17.06
CA ALA A 222 9.76 -7.37 17.46
C ALA A 222 9.58 -6.05 16.71
N VAL A 223 8.34 -5.56 16.71
CA VAL A 223 7.92 -4.32 16.07
C VAL A 223 7.01 -3.52 16.99
N GLY A 224 7.12 -2.21 16.95
CA GLY A 224 6.18 -1.28 17.56
C GLY A 224 5.88 -0.11 16.64
N TRP A 225 4.89 0.69 17.03
CA TRP A 225 4.51 1.92 16.37
C TRP A 225 5.00 3.12 17.18
N MET A 226 5.51 4.13 16.49
CA MET A 226 5.84 5.44 17.00
C MET A 226 4.80 6.43 16.48
N TYR A 227 4.12 7.14 17.38
CA TYR A 227 3.17 8.17 17.01
C TYR A 227 3.88 9.46 16.56
N PRO A 228 3.24 10.30 15.72
CA PRO A 228 3.72 11.65 15.44
C PRO A 228 3.96 12.44 16.73
N VAL A 229 4.94 13.33 16.70
CA VAL A 229 5.14 14.30 17.79
C VAL A 229 4.02 15.34 17.72
N GLU A 230 3.27 15.51 18.80
CA GLU A 230 2.06 16.33 18.85
C GLU A 230 2.33 17.79 18.42
N ASP A 231 3.45 18.36 18.86
CA ASP A 231 3.85 19.74 18.56
C ASP A 231 4.74 19.88 17.30
N MET A 232 4.80 18.84 16.47
CA MET A 232 5.64 18.89 15.28
C MET A 232 5.08 19.84 14.23
N LYS A 233 5.95 20.75 13.78
CA LYS A 233 5.63 21.72 12.73
C LYS A 233 5.49 21.00 11.38
N GLY A 234 4.47 21.39 10.61
CA GLY A 234 4.26 20.84 9.29
C GLY A 234 5.29 21.35 8.27
N PRO A 235 5.39 20.75 7.06
CA PRO A 235 6.37 21.14 6.04
C PRO A 235 6.38 22.64 5.70
N ARG A 236 5.20 23.27 5.61
CA ARG A 236 5.07 24.71 5.32
C ARG A 236 5.59 25.59 6.45
N GLU A 237 5.44 25.17 7.70
CA GLU A 237 5.90 25.90 8.88
C GLU A 237 7.42 25.75 9.04
N LEU A 238 7.95 24.54 8.82
CA LEU A 238 9.40 24.31 8.79
C LEU A 238 10.09 25.15 7.69
N ALA A 239 9.51 25.21 6.49
CA ALA A 239 10.04 26.06 5.41
C ALA A 239 10.09 27.55 5.80
N ARG A 240 9.08 28.05 6.53
CA ARG A 240 9.07 29.43 7.05
C ARG A 240 10.14 29.67 8.12
N LEU A 241 10.59 28.61 8.79
CA LEU A 241 11.71 28.66 9.73
C LEU A 241 13.08 28.47 9.04
N GLY A 242 13.11 28.49 7.70
CA GLY A 242 14.34 28.40 6.94
C GLY A 242 14.88 26.97 6.76
N TRP A 243 14.06 25.95 7.03
CA TRP A 243 14.43 24.57 6.69
C TRP A 243 14.44 24.39 5.18
N SER A 244 15.47 23.73 4.65
CA SER A 244 15.55 23.45 3.23
C SER A 244 14.54 22.39 2.82
N ARG A 245 14.29 22.26 1.52
CA ARG A 245 13.45 21.19 0.98
C ARG A 245 14.00 19.80 1.34
N GLN A 246 15.32 19.64 1.26
CA GLN A 246 16.00 18.38 1.62
C GLN A 246 15.80 18.03 3.09
N ASP A 247 15.89 19.00 4.01
CA ASP A 247 15.63 18.76 5.44
C ASP A 247 14.19 18.30 5.68
N ILE A 248 13.22 18.92 4.99
CA ILE A 248 11.78 18.64 5.14
C ILE A 248 11.39 17.27 4.56
N GLU A 249 12.04 16.87 3.47
CA GLU A 249 11.86 15.57 2.81
C GLU A 249 12.67 14.45 3.51
N HIS A 250 13.45 14.78 4.54
CA HIS A 250 14.22 13.79 5.29
C HIS A 250 13.31 12.81 6.05
N SER A 251 13.64 11.52 6.01
CA SER A 251 12.83 10.45 6.60
C SER A 251 12.62 10.58 8.12
N VAL A 252 13.61 11.07 8.88
CA VAL A 252 13.44 11.44 10.30
C VAL A 252 12.37 12.51 10.49
N ILE A 253 12.28 13.50 9.61
CA ILE A 253 11.25 14.54 9.71
C ILE A 253 9.88 13.97 9.35
N HIS A 254 9.81 13.07 8.37
CA HIS A 254 8.60 12.30 8.10
C HIS A 254 8.17 11.44 9.29
N LEU A 255 9.11 10.78 9.96
CA LEU A 255 8.88 10.00 11.17
C LEU A 255 8.26 10.87 12.28
N LEU A 256 8.79 12.06 12.53
CA LEU A 256 8.23 12.99 13.52
C LEU A 256 6.83 13.51 13.16
N ILE A 257 6.56 13.77 11.87
CA ILE A 257 5.28 14.34 11.41
C ILE A 257 4.18 13.28 11.25
N ARG A 258 4.54 12.03 10.90
CA ARG A 258 3.59 11.01 10.43
C ARG A 258 3.63 9.72 11.25
N GLY A 259 4.60 9.57 12.14
CA GLY A 259 4.87 8.33 12.83
C GLY A 259 5.59 7.31 11.94
N GLY A 260 5.77 6.12 12.49
CA GLY A 260 6.49 5.04 11.82
C GLY A 260 6.59 3.78 12.65
N PHE A 261 7.19 2.76 12.05
CA PHE A 261 7.45 1.50 12.72
C PHE A 261 8.89 1.48 13.24
N TRP A 262 9.08 0.99 14.46
CA TRP A 262 10.40 0.73 15.02
C TRP A 262 10.53 -0.75 15.32
N TYR A 263 11.73 -1.29 15.11
CA TYR A 263 12.00 -2.72 15.19
C TYR A 263 13.12 -2.97 16.18
N THR A 264 13.00 -4.02 16.98
CA THR A 264 14.04 -4.42 17.92
C THR A 264 14.54 -5.83 17.69
N ASP A 265 15.80 -6.06 18.07
CA ASP A 265 16.33 -7.41 18.23
C ASP A 265 15.75 -8.12 19.47
N SER A 266 16.19 -9.35 19.71
CA SER A 266 15.77 -10.18 20.84
C SER A 266 16.25 -9.65 22.20
N GLN A 267 17.17 -8.68 22.21
CA GLN A 267 17.65 -7.99 23.41
C GLN A 267 16.90 -6.67 23.66
N GLY A 268 15.92 -6.33 22.80
CA GLY A 268 15.15 -5.09 22.91
C GLY A 268 15.88 -3.85 22.36
N ARG A 269 17.01 -4.02 21.67
CA ARG A 269 17.74 -2.89 21.06
C ARG A 269 17.10 -2.53 19.72
N VAL A 270 16.95 -1.24 19.44
CA VAL A 270 16.42 -0.75 18.16
C VAL A 270 17.42 -1.09 17.05
N VAL A 271 17.00 -1.88 16.08
CA VAL A 271 17.82 -2.27 14.92
C VAL A 271 17.41 -1.54 13.64
N GLN A 272 16.17 -1.06 13.59
CA GLN A 272 15.64 -0.37 12.42
C GLN A 272 14.46 0.53 12.80
N VAL A 273 14.31 1.63 12.07
CA VAL A 273 13.11 2.46 12.09
C VAL A 273 12.69 2.78 10.66
N SER A 274 11.39 2.70 10.39
CA SER A 274 10.76 2.99 9.11
C SER A 274 9.75 4.11 9.28
N ALA A 275 9.97 5.22 8.59
CA ALA A 275 9.09 6.38 8.61
C ALA A 275 7.93 6.21 7.63
N VAL A 276 6.73 6.67 7.99
CA VAL A 276 5.67 6.87 6.99
C VAL A 276 6.02 8.09 6.15
N THR A 277 6.26 7.90 4.85
CA THR A 277 6.74 8.94 3.92
C THR A 277 5.74 9.22 2.79
N ASN A 278 6.13 10.02 1.80
CA ASN A 278 5.41 10.19 0.54
C ASN A 278 5.67 8.99 -0.40
N ALA A 279 4.74 8.72 -1.32
CA ALA A 279 4.81 7.56 -2.21
C ALA A 279 6.02 7.55 -3.17
N ASP A 280 6.68 8.69 -3.37
CA ASP A 280 7.83 8.81 -4.27
C ASP A 280 9.14 8.39 -3.60
N ALA A 281 9.21 8.43 -2.26
CA ALA A 281 10.38 8.01 -1.48
C ALA A 281 10.20 6.60 -0.85
N ALA A 282 9.06 5.95 -1.12
CA ALA A 282 8.70 4.69 -0.50
C ALA A 282 9.57 3.53 -0.99
N GLN A 283 10.14 2.77 -0.06
CA GLN A 283 10.79 1.49 -0.33
C GLN A 283 9.77 0.34 -0.30
N CYS A 284 8.78 0.44 0.58
CA CYS A 284 7.70 -0.53 0.69
C CYS A 284 6.39 0.16 1.08
N PHE A 285 5.29 -0.60 1.07
CA PHE A 285 3.97 -0.11 1.43
C PHE A 285 3.33 -1.04 2.44
N VAL A 286 2.73 -0.47 3.49
CA VAL A 286 1.79 -1.17 4.38
C VAL A 286 0.39 -0.94 3.84
N GLN A 287 -0.34 -2.03 3.62
CA GLN A 287 -1.69 -1.99 3.10
C GLN A 287 -2.69 -2.38 4.17
N PHE A 288 -3.92 -1.94 3.99
CA PHE A 288 -4.98 -2.14 4.95
C PHE A 288 -6.18 -2.80 4.29
N GLY A 289 -6.84 -3.69 5.03
CA GLY A 289 -8.10 -4.28 4.65
C GLY A 289 -9.24 -3.26 4.65
N PRO A 290 -10.46 -3.70 4.30
CA PRO A 290 -11.64 -2.84 4.38
C PRO A 290 -11.84 -2.33 5.81
N GLY A 291 -12.47 -1.15 5.93
CA GLY A 291 -12.84 -0.61 7.24
C GLY A 291 -13.91 -1.47 7.90
N GLU A 292 -13.66 -1.88 9.15
CA GLU A 292 -14.57 -2.70 9.95
C GLU A 292 -15.11 -1.88 11.13
N LEU A 293 -16.43 -1.67 11.16
CA LEU A 293 -17.09 -1.05 12.29
C LEU A 293 -17.00 -1.93 13.53
N GLN A 294 -16.47 -1.37 14.62
CA GLN A 294 -16.31 -2.09 15.88
C GLN A 294 -17.49 -1.85 16.82
N PRO A 295 -17.87 -2.86 17.64
CA PRO A 295 -19.00 -2.73 18.55
C PRO A 295 -18.72 -1.69 19.66
N ALA A 296 -19.80 -1.11 20.21
CA ALA A 296 -19.70 -0.10 21.27
C ALA A 296 -18.94 -0.61 22.52
N SER A 297 -18.98 -1.91 22.80
CA SER A 297 -18.21 -2.56 23.87
C SER A 297 -16.70 -2.35 23.76
N VAL A 298 -16.16 -2.22 22.54
CA VAL A 298 -14.76 -1.88 22.32
C VAL A 298 -14.51 -0.43 22.71
N LYS A 299 -15.38 0.49 22.31
CA LYS A 299 -15.28 1.93 22.61
C LYS A 299 -15.24 2.21 24.11
N ASP A 300 -16.09 1.53 24.88
CA ASP A 300 -16.23 1.79 26.32
C ASP A 300 -15.07 1.21 27.15
N ARG A 301 -14.37 0.23 26.59
CA ARG A 301 -13.30 -0.52 27.28
C ARG A 301 -11.90 -0.24 26.73
N PHE A 302 -11.79 0.47 25.61
CA PHE A 302 -10.50 0.83 25.04
C PHE A 302 -9.77 1.81 25.98
N PRO A 303 -8.52 1.55 26.37
CA PRO A 303 -7.81 2.40 27.33
C PRO A 303 -7.67 3.84 26.80
N GLY A 304 -8.14 4.80 27.59
CA GLY A 304 -8.24 6.21 27.17
C GLY A 304 -6.89 6.83 26.81
N GLU A 305 -5.84 6.43 27.51
CA GLU A 305 -4.46 6.89 27.36
C GLU A 305 -3.78 6.46 26.07
N ARG A 306 -4.38 5.50 25.34
CA ARG A 306 -3.86 5.01 24.05
C ARG A 306 -4.36 5.79 22.85
N TRP A 307 -5.32 6.69 23.04
CA TRP A 307 -5.82 7.54 21.98
C TRP A 307 -4.84 8.67 21.71
N HIS A 308 -4.43 8.80 20.45
CA HIS A 308 -3.60 9.90 19.98
C HIS A 308 -4.35 10.78 18.97
N PRO A 309 -3.98 12.06 18.85
CA PRO A 309 -4.53 12.93 17.81
C PRO A 309 -4.25 12.36 16.42
N PRO A 310 -5.24 12.34 15.50
CA PRO A 310 -5.02 11.77 14.18
C PRO A 310 -4.12 12.67 13.33
N PRO A 311 -3.33 12.09 12.40
CA PRO A 311 -2.62 12.85 11.41
C PRO A 311 -3.55 13.81 10.65
N ARG A 312 -3.04 14.98 10.23
CA ARG A 312 -3.81 16.03 9.51
C ARG A 312 -4.59 15.56 8.26
N ARG A 313 -4.32 14.35 7.74
CA ARG A 313 -5.02 13.74 6.60
C ARG A 313 -6.27 12.93 6.99
N TYR A 314 -6.51 12.71 8.28
CA TYR A 314 -7.64 11.94 8.83
C TYR A 314 -8.41 12.81 9.83
N ARG A 315 -8.77 14.04 9.44
CA ARG A 315 -9.38 15.02 10.36
C ARG A 315 -10.83 14.68 10.71
N GLU A 316 -11.41 13.75 9.97
CA GLU A 316 -12.73 13.17 10.21
C GLU A 316 -12.74 12.27 11.45
N ALA A 317 -11.56 11.83 11.92
CA ALA A 317 -11.40 11.13 13.18
C ALA A 317 -11.13 12.11 14.33
N ASP A 318 -11.62 11.77 15.51
CA ASP A 318 -11.33 12.46 16.77
C ASP A 318 -9.98 12.00 17.35
N ALA A 319 -9.67 10.72 17.17
CA ALA A 319 -8.45 10.08 17.67
C ALA A 319 -8.14 8.80 16.89
N TYR A 320 -6.93 8.28 17.04
CA TYR A 320 -6.55 6.98 16.52
C TYR A 320 -5.57 6.26 17.46
N ALA A 321 -5.46 4.95 17.29
CA ALA A 321 -4.53 4.10 18.00
C ALA A 321 -4.01 2.99 17.10
N TRP A 322 -2.75 2.58 17.29
CA TRP A 322 -2.20 1.35 16.77
C TRP A 322 -2.52 0.19 17.70
N LEU A 323 -3.03 -0.89 17.13
CA LEU A 323 -3.20 -2.19 17.76
C LEU A 323 -2.10 -3.11 17.27
N SER A 324 -1.37 -3.69 18.20
CA SER A 324 -0.27 -4.59 17.88
C SER A 324 -0.75 -5.90 17.27
N PRO A 325 0.12 -6.63 16.56
CA PRO A 325 -0.21 -7.96 16.06
C PRO A 325 -0.81 -8.85 17.14
N ARG A 326 -1.96 -9.45 16.83
CA ARG A 326 -2.70 -10.37 17.72
C ARG A 326 -3.18 -9.77 19.03
N GLU A 327 -3.18 -8.45 19.15
CA GLU A 327 -3.68 -7.79 20.34
C GLU A 327 -5.16 -8.08 20.55
N VAL A 328 -5.52 -8.40 21.80
CA VAL A 328 -6.89 -8.66 22.24
C VAL A 328 -7.39 -7.47 23.04
N VAL A 329 -8.50 -6.89 22.62
CA VAL A 329 -9.18 -5.81 23.32
C VAL A 329 -10.62 -6.23 23.58
N SER A 330 -11.07 -6.14 24.83
CA SER A 330 -12.44 -6.53 25.22
C SER A 330 -12.82 -7.98 24.91
N GLY A 331 -11.83 -8.87 24.79
CA GLY A 331 -12.03 -10.27 24.42
C GLY A 331 -12.02 -10.54 22.91
N GLU A 332 -11.89 -9.50 22.08
CA GLU A 332 -11.81 -9.62 20.63
C GLU A 332 -10.39 -9.37 20.11
N ARG A 333 -9.96 -10.16 19.13
CA ARG A 333 -8.61 -10.08 18.55
C ARG A 333 -8.53 -8.98 17.49
N LEU A 334 -8.65 -7.73 17.92
CA LEU A 334 -8.72 -6.57 17.03
C LEU A 334 -7.39 -6.25 16.33
N GLY A 335 -6.26 -6.66 16.90
CA GLY A 335 -4.95 -6.49 16.27
C GLY A 335 -4.70 -7.40 15.07
N GLY A 336 -5.64 -8.28 14.71
CA GLY A 336 -5.48 -9.19 13.56
C GLY A 336 -4.23 -10.06 13.61
N GLU A 337 -3.70 -10.45 12.44
CA GLU A 337 -2.43 -11.16 12.34
C GLU A 337 -1.21 -10.22 12.36
N HIS A 338 -1.34 -9.00 11.82
CA HIS A 338 -0.19 -8.11 11.55
C HIS A 338 -0.30 -6.72 12.19
N GLY A 339 -1.30 -6.51 13.03
CA GLY A 339 -1.65 -5.23 13.62
C GLY A 339 -2.80 -4.56 12.88
N ALA A 340 -3.30 -3.47 13.45
CA ALA A 340 -4.40 -2.70 12.89
C ALA A 340 -4.37 -1.25 13.37
N PHE A 341 -4.94 -0.33 12.59
CA PHE A 341 -5.27 1.01 13.10
C PHE A 341 -6.73 1.08 13.48
N LEU A 342 -6.98 1.57 14.69
CA LEU A 342 -8.32 1.85 15.21
C LEU A 342 -8.52 3.36 15.22
N PHE A 343 -9.54 3.84 14.51
CA PHE A 343 -9.92 5.25 14.48
C PHE A 343 -11.21 5.46 15.26
N LYS A 344 -11.23 6.52 16.07
CA LYS A 344 -12.43 7.02 16.73
C LYS A 344 -13.06 8.08 15.84
N LEU A 345 -14.22 7.76 15.30
CA LEU A 345 -15.04 8.66 14.47
C LEU A 345 -16.23 9.18 15.29
N PRO A 346 -16.88 10.29 14.87
CA PRO A 346 -18.07 10.80 15.54
C PRO A 346 -19.20 9.76 15.69
N HIS A 347 -19.30 8.81 14.75
CA HIS A 347 -20.37 7.82 14.67
C HIS A 347 -19.97 6.41 15.12
N GLY A 348 -18.73 6.18 15.55
CA GLY A 348 -18.29 4.84 15.94
C GLY A 348 -16.78 4.66 15.93
N LEU A 349 -16.35 3.40 16.04
CA LEU A 349 -14.97 3.01 15.89
C LEU A 349 -14.79 2.29 14.56
N MET A 350 -13.76 2.65 13.82
CA MET A 350 -13.41 2.02 12.55
C MET A 350 -12.04 1.36 12.65
N LEU A 351 -11.96 0.06 12.38
CA LEU A 351 -10.74 -0.72 12.39
C LEU A 351 -10.25 -0.95 10.96
N PHE A 352 -8.95 -0.80 10.75
CA PHE A 352 -8.28 -1.10 9.48
C PHE A 352 -7.15 -2.11 9.72
N PRO A 353 -7.38 -3.41 9.46
CA PRO A 353 -6.36 -4.45 9.69
C PRO A 353 -5.23 -4.35 8.66
N VAL A 354 -3.99 -4.57 9.08
CA VAL A 354 -2.85 -4.65 8.17
C VAL A 354 -2.91 -5.93 7.34
N MET A 355 -2.72 -5.80 6.03
CA MET A 355 -2.60 -6.91 5.09
C MET A 355 -1.13 -7.27 4.85
N ALA A 356 -0.86 -8.57 4.63
CA ALA A 356 0.47 -9.09 4.32
C ALA A 356 0.95 -8.75 2.89
#